data_AF-A0AB38TBS1-F1
#
_entry.id   AF-A0AB38TBS1-F1
#
_cell.length_a   1.000
_cell.length_b   1.000
_cell.length_c   1.000
_cell.angle_alpha   90.00
_cell.angle_beta   90.00
_cell.angle_gamma   90.00
#
_symmetry.space_group_name_H-M   'P 1'
#
loop_
_entity.id
_entity.type
_entity.pdbx_description
1 polymer ?
#
loop_
_entity_poly.entity_id
_entity_poly.type
_entity_poly.pdbx_seq_one_letter_code
_entity_poly.pdbx_strand_id
1 'polypeptide(L)'
;MDFSFVNEGPFLKSIGFETVLDIKDIAAPFYHLRDNFYYQAAEAFIARHHREDGRPLFLEIQTMFPHSPYEGRMEPGLKVEGEPFSGDFQANEYLRRMAVARGDFQDFLDKRQADAGERGAVVLEFGDHQSSATKPFVEAIAGDDALATPGSLAYRTFYTLTTFNHPLRHPMPDLAPLDIGFLSASLLDAAGLPMSPVMADLVRLRDHCGGRFHGCQDRAEVDAHLRRRVDSGLLHLFPEAVPLRGLAPLQSVDAR
;
A
#
# COMPACT_ATOMS: atom_id res chain seq x y z
N MET A 1 -7.28 1.86 -10.27
CA MET A 1 -7.53 1.40 -11.67
C MET A 1 -9.04 1.49 -11.99
N ASP A 2 -9.65 0.63 -12.82
CA ASP A 2 -11.12 0.47 -12.83
C ASP A 2 -11.58 -0.05 -11.45
N PHE A 3 -12.74 0.38 -10.97
CA PHE A 3 -13.26 0.02 -9.64
C PHE A 3 -13.27 -1.50 -9.38
N SER A 4 -13.50 -2.31 -10.41
CA SER A 4 -13.58 -3.77 -10.30
C SER A 4 -12.24 -4.50 -10.49
N PHE A 5 -11.17 -3.79 -10.88
CA PHE A 5 -9.86 -4.40 -11.13
C PHE A 5 -9.34 -5.11 -9.88
N VAL A 6 -8.96 -6.39 -10.01
CA VAL A 6 -8.57 -7.30 -8.91
C VAL A 6 -9.47 -7.27 -7.66
N ASN A 7 -10.76 -6.89 -7.82
CA ASN A 7 -11.73 -6.68 -6.73
C ASN A 7 -11.34 -5.55 -5.72
N GLU A 8 -10.49 -4.61 -6.14
CA GLU A 8 -9.94 -3.52 -5.32
C GLU A 8 -11.00 -2.58 -4.77
N GLY A 9 -11.86 -1.99 -5.62
CA GLY A 9 -12.91 -1.07 -5.18
C GLY A 9 -13.92 -1.69 -4.21
N PRO A 10 -14.49 -2.88 -4.48
CA PRO A 10 -15.31 -3.62 -3.51
C PRO A 10 -14.59 -3.92 -2.19
N PHE A 11 -13.30 -4.26 -2.24
CA PHE A 11 -12.49 -4.50 -1.05
C PHE A 11 -12.30 -3.21 -0.22
N LEU A 12 -11.86 -2.10 -0.83
CA LEU A 12 -11.72 -0.80 -0.18
C LEU A 12 -13.03 -0.35 0.48
N LYS A 13 -14.16 -0.51 -0.22
CA LYS A 13 -15.50 -0.29 0.35
C LYS A 13 -15.79 -1.16 1.57
N SER A 14 -15.43 -2.45 1.53
CA SER A 14 -15.66 -3.38 2.64
C SER A 14 -14.86 -3.08 3.91
N ILE A 15 -13.69 -2.44 3.76
CA ILE A 15 -12.84 -2.03 4.90
C ILE A 15 -13.07 -0.58 5.36
N GLY A 16 -14.07 0.11 4.79
CA GLY A 16 -14.58 1.38 5.30
C GLY A 16 -14.27 2.64 4.50
N PHE A 17 -13.65 2.56 3.31
CA PHE A 17 -13.46 3.75 2.47
C PHE A 17 -14.81 4.31 2.02
N GLU A 18 -15.12 5.56 2.39
CA GLU A 18 -16.37 6.21 2.00
C GLU A 18 -16.40 6.52 0.49
N THR A 19 -15.25 6.83 -0.11
CA THR A 19 -15.10 7.14 -1.54
C THR A 19 -13.95 6.33 -2.13
N VAL A 20 -14.17 5.79 -3.32
CA VAL A 20 -13.13 5.22 -4.19
C VAL A 20 -13.23 6.00 -5.49
N LEU A 21 -12.13 6.57 -5.97
CA LEU A 21 -12.08 7.28 -7.25
C LEU A 21 -11.39 6.36 -8.26
N ASP A 22 -12.17 5.80 -9.18
CA ASP A 22 -11.65 4.91 -10.22
C ASP A 22 -11.12 5.68 -11.45
N ILE A 23 -10.59 4.95 -12.43
CA ILE A 23 -10.05 5.49 -13.68
C ILE A 23 -11.02 6.47 -14.40
N LYS A 24 -12.33 6.25 -14.29
CA LYS A 24 -13.39 7.10 -14.87
C LYS A 24 -13.65 8.33 -13.99
N ASP A 25 -13.67 8.17 -12.67
CA ASP A 25 -13.87 9.27 -11.72
C ASP A 25 -12.76 10.32 -11.80
N ILE A 26 -11.51 9.89 -12.04
CA ILE A 26 -10.36 10.78 -12.27
C ILE A 26 -10.15 11.17 -13.75
N ALA A 27 -11.05 10.74 -14.64
CA ALA A 27 -10.98 10.97 -16.09
C ALA A 27 -9.64 10.57 -16.75
N ALA A 28 -8.99 9.52 -16.24
CA ALA A 28 -7.75 8.99 -16.80
C ALA A 28 -8.04 8.25 -18.13
N PRO A 29 -7.36 8.59 -19.25
CA PRO A 29 -7.59 7.92 -20.53
C PRO A 29 -7.11 6.46 -20.55
N PHE A 30 -6.14 6.12 -19.70
CA PHE A 30 -5.64 4.76 -19.44
C PHE A 30 -4.88 4.75 -18.10
N TYR A 31 -4.49 3.57 -17.62
CA TYR A 31 -3.95 3.40 -16.26
C TYR A 31 -2.42 3.51 -16.15
N HIS A 32 -1.68 3.76 -17.23
CA HIS A 32 -0.21 3.91 -17.22
C HIS A 32 0.21 5.36 -17.49
N LEU A 33 -0.21 6.28 -16.61
CA LEU A 33 0.14 7.69 -16.71
C LEU A 33 1.34 8.03 -15.83
N ARG A 34 1.94 9.20 -16.07
CA ARG A 34 2.87 9.85 -15.14
C ARG A 34 2.21 10.05 -13.78
N ASP A 35 2.98 9.92 -12.71
CA ASP A 35 2.42 9.92 -11.36
C ASP A 35 1.89 11.30 -10.96
N ASN A 36 2.38 12.37 -11.59
CA ASN A 36 1.81 13.71 -11.48
C ASN A 36 0.33 13.79 -11.84
N PHE A 37 -0.21 12.90 -12.68
CA PHE A 37 -1.63 12.85 -13.00
C PHE A 37 -2.45 12.41 -11.77
N TYR A 38 -2.01 11.35 -11.08
CA TYR A 38 -2.67 10.85 -9.87
C TYR A 38 -2.56 11.86 -8.72
N TYR A 39 -1.41 12.52 -8.57
CA TYR A 39 -1.25 13.60 -7.60
C TYR A 39 -2.15 14.81 -7.91
N GLN A 40 -2.31 15.20 -9.17
CA GLN A 40 -3.25 16.28 -9.56
C GLN A 40 -4.71 15.90 -9.28
N ALA A 41 -5.11 14.65 -9.54
CA ALA A 41 -6.45 14.15 -9.20
C ALA A 41 -6.69 14.15 -7.67
N ALA A 42 -5.69 13.75 -6.89
CA ALA A 42 -5.71 13.80 -5.43
C ALA A 42 -5.84 15.24 -4.91
N GLU A 43 -5.07 16.21 -5.43
CA GLU A 43 -5.20 17.62 -5.06
C GLU A 43 -6.56 18.20 -5.41
N ALA A 44 -7.10 17.87 -6.60
CA ALA A 44 -8.45 18.29 -6.98
C ALA A 44 -9.52 17.75 -6.01
N PHE A 45 -9.35 16.51 -5.53
CA PHE A 45 -10.22 15.92 -4.52
C PHE A 45 -10.06 16.59 -3.14
N ILE A 46 -8.82 16.76 -2.65
CA ILE A 46 -8.50 17.44 -1.38
C ILE A 46 -9.10 18.86 -1.37
N ALA A 47 -8.87 19.63 -2.44
CA ALA A 47 -9.39 20.97 -2.58
C ALA A 47 -10.93 21.01 -2.59
N ARG A 48 -11.59 19.99 -3.15
CA ARG A 48 -13.06 19.85 -3.10
C ARG A 48 -13.54 19.51 -1.69
N HIS A 49 -12.96 18.49 -1.07
CA HIS A 49 -13.28 18.06 0.31
C HIS A 49 -13.14 19.19 1.32
N HIS A 50 -12.10 20.03 1.21
CA HIS A 50 -11.91 21.21 2.05
C HIS A 50 -12.99 22.30 1.90
N ARG A 51 -13.68 22.38 0.76
CA ARG A 51 -14.80 23.32 0.54
C ARG A 51 -16.14 22.76 1.00
N GLU A 52 -16.33 21.45 0.91
CA GLU A 52 -17.64 20.80 1.04
C GLU A 52 -17.88 20.12 2.39
N ASP A 53 -16.82 19.54 2.99
CA ASP A 53 -16.93 18.71 4.21
C ASP A 53 -16.04 19.24 5.33
N GLY A 54 -14.77 19.55 5.03
CA GLY A 54 -13.85 20.23 5.94
C GLY A 54 -13.38 19.42 7.17
N ARG A 55 -13.86 18.18 7.36
CA ARG A 55 -13.29 17.22 8.34
C ARG A 55 -11.90 16.76 7.88
N PRO A 56 -11.07 16.18 8.78
CA PRO A 56 -9.82 15.52 8.38
C PRO A 56 -10.06 14.45 7.31
N LEU A 57 -9.14 14.33 6.36
CA LEU A 57 -9.20 13.36 5.28
C LEU A 57 -8.10 12.31 5.45
N PHE A 58 -8.47 11.03 5.33
CA PHE A 58 -7.54 9.96 5.00
C PHE A 58 -7.64 9.69 3.49
N LEU A 59 -6.51 9.60 2.81
CA LEU A 59 -6.45 9.39 1.37
C LEU A 59 -5.32 8.41 1.04
N GLU A 60 -5.64 7.40 0.25
CA GLU A 60 -4.68 6.52 -0.41
C GLU A 60 -4.57 6.94 -1.88
N ILE A 61 -3.35 7.01 -2.40
CA ILE A 61 -3.08 7.35 -3.80
C ILE A 61 -2.24 6.21 -4.38
N GLN A 62 -2.80 5.48 -5.33
CA GLN A 62 -2.10 4.42 -6.04
C GLN A 62 -1.53 4.96 -7.35
N THR A 63 -0.21 4.92 -7.47
CA THR A 63 0.53 5.34 -8.66
C THR A 63 0.76 4.18 -9.62
N MET A 64 1.15 4.48 -10.86
CA MET A 64 1.22 3.46 -11.92
C MET A 64 2.39 3.64 -12.90
N PHE A 65 3.10 4.77 -12.91
CA PHE A 65 4.15 5.01 -13.91
C PHE A 65 5.26 3.94 -13.91
N PRO A 66 5.76 3.44 -12.76
CA PRO A 66 6.81 2.41 -12.75
C PRO A 66 6.33 0.98 -13.07
N HIS A 67 5.03 0.77 -13.27
CA HIS A 67 4.46 -0.57 -13.45
C HIS A 67 4.87 -1.20 -14.79
N SER A 68 4.85 -2.53 -14.84
CA SER A 68 5.11 -3.33 -16.05
C SER A 68 3.98 -3.16 -17.11
N PRO A 69 4.20 -3.46 -18.40
CA PRO A 69 5.38 -4.05 -19.02
C PRO A 69 6.52 -3.06 -19.32
N TYR A 70 7.72 -3.61 -19.48
CA TYR A 70 8.96 -2.88 -19.81
C TYR A 70 9.42 -3.19 -21.24
N GLU A 71 8.46 -3.37 -22.17
CA GLU A 71 8.70 -3.70 -23.57
C GLU A 71 8.99 -2.47 -24.46
N GLY A 72 8.80 -1.27 -23.93
CA GLY A 72 9.03 -0.01 -24.64
C GLY A 72 9.27 1.17 -23.69
N ARG A 73 9.83 2.26 -24.23
CA ARG A 73 10.13 3.49 -23.50
C ARG A 73 8.88 4.37 -23.38
N MET A 74 8.33 4.49 -22.18
CA MET A 74 7.25 5.45 -21.87
C MET A 74 7.80 6.88 -21.83
N GLU A 75 7.03 7.91 -22.19
CA GLU A 75 7.54 9.29 -22.27
C GLU A 75 8.90 9.40 -23.01
N PRO A 76 9.03 8.91 -24.26
CA PRO A 76 10.34 8.72 -24.90
C PRO A 76 11.11 10.03 -25.15
N GLY A 77 10.40 11.17 -25.24
CA GLY A 77 11.03 12.50 -25.33
C GLY A 77 11.62 13.00 -24.01
N LEU A 78 11.25 12.40 -22.87
CA LEU A 78 11.80 12.74 -21.56
C LEU A 78 13.17 12.07 -21.38
N LYS A 79 14.16 12.88 -21.02
CA LYS A 79 15.51 12.44 -20.65
C LYS A 79 15.70 12.64 -19.15
N VAL A 80 16.16 11.62 -18.46
CA VAL A 80 16.60 11.69 -17.07
C VAL A 80 18.13 11.80 -17.05
N GLU A 81 18.66 12.58 -16.12
CA GLU A 81 20.11 12.64 -15.88
C GLU A 81 20.62 11.28 -15.37
N GLY A 82 21.80 10.86 -15.85
CA GLY A 82 22.41 9.57 -15.49
C GLY A 82 21.96 8.37 -16.35
N GLU A 83 21.07 8.55 -17.33
CA GLU A 83 20.75 7.48 -18.29
C GLU A 83 21.95 7.11 -19.19
N PRO A 84 22.14 5.82 -19.53
CA PRO A 84 21.36 4.66 -19.08
C PRO A 84 21.78 4.17 -17.68
N PHE A 85 20.80 3.77 -16.88
CA PHE A 85 20.99 3.21 -15.53
C PHE A 85 21.35 1.71 -15.53
N SER A 86 21.10 1.01 -16.64
CA SER A 86 21.45 -0.41 -16.82
C SER A 86 21.78 -0.72 -18.28
N GLY A 87 22.58 -1.77 -18.50
CA GLY A 87 22.77 -2.36 -19.83
C GLY A 87 21.62 -3.27 -20.27
N ASP A 88 20.82 -3.80 -19.33
CA ASP A 88 19.58 -4.50 -19.65
C ASP A 88 18.44 -3.49 -19.89
N PHE A 89 17.64 -3.73 -20.94
CA PHE A 89 16.60 -2.81 -21.37
C PHE A 89 15.45 -2.69 -20.36
N GLN A 90 14.97 -3.80 -19.80
CA GLN A 90 13.83 -3.79 -18.88
C GLN A 90 14.21 -3.15 -17.55
N ALA A 91 15.38 -3.51 -17.02
CA ALA A 91 15.98 -2.90 -15.85
C ALA A 91 16.21 -1.39 -16.03
N ASN A 92 16.77 -0.99 -17.18
CA ASN A 92 17.01 0.43 -17.48
C ASN A 92 15.69 1.22 -17.56
N GLU A 93 14.68 0.68 -18.25
CA GLU A 93 13.39 1.34 -18.38
C GLU A 93 12.64 1.43 -17.03
N TYR A 94 12.66 0.38 -16.21
CA TYR A 94 12.12 0.43 -14.85
C TYR A 94 12.82 1.49 -13.99
N LEU A 95 14.15 1.47 -13.92
CA LEU A 95 14.92 2.45 -13.14
C LEU A 95 14.69 3.88 -13.62
N ARG A 96 14.56 4.09 -14.94
CA ARG A 96 14.19 5.38 -15.51
C ARG A 96 12.78 5.80 -15.09
N ARG A 97 11.77 4.92 -15.19
CA ARG A 97 10.41 5.23 -14.73
C ARG A 97 10.37 5.54 -13.23
N MET A 98 11.15 4.83 -12.40
CA MET A 98 11.30 5.13 -10.98
C MET A 98 11.91 6.51 -10.72
N ALA A 99 12.98 6.89 -11.42
CA ALA A 99 13.61 8.22 -11.27
C ALA A 99 12.64 9.34 -11.67
N VAL A 100 11.82 9.11 -12.70
CA VAL A 100 10.78 10.04 -13.16
C VAL A 100 9.63 10.15 -12.15
N ALA A 101 9.13 9.03 -11.64
CA ALA A 101 8.11 8.98 -10.59
C ALA A 101 8.59 9.68 -9.30
N ARG A 102 9.87 9.53 -8.95
CA ARG A 102 10.47 10.25 -7.81
C ARG A 102 10.46 11.76 -8.01
N GLY A 103 10.70 12.23 -9.24
CA GLY A 103 10.54 13.63 -9.60
C GLY A 103 9.09 14.10 -9.40
N ASP A 104 8.10 13.38 -9.93
CA ASP A 104 6.68 13.69 -9.75
C ASP A 104 6.25 13.75 -8.28
N PHE A 105 6.76 12.84 -7.45
CA PHE A 105 6.46 12.82 -6.02
C PHE A 105 7.09 14.01 -5.28
N GLN A 106 8.34 14.36 -5.58
CA GLN A 106 8.97 15.57 -5.02
C GLN A 106 8.18 16.83 -5.43
N ASP A 107 7.79 16.91 -6.70
CA ASP A 107 6.95 17.97 -7.25
C ASP A 107 5.60 18.10 -6.52
N PHE A 108 5.03 16.98 -6.05
CA PHE A 108 3.81 16.96 -5.22
C PHE A 108 4.10 17.43 -3.79
N LEU A 109 5.15 16.94 -3.14
CA LEU A 109 5.55 17.37 -1.80
C LEU A 109 5.87 18.88 -1.73
N ASP A 110 6.53 19.43 -2.75
CA ASP A 110 6.88 20.85 -2.81
C ASP A 110 5.62 21.74 -2.94
N LYS A 111 4.62 21.30 -3.72
CA LYS A 111 3.31 21.98 -3.81
C LYS A 111 2.56 21.89 -2.48
N ARG A 112 2.50 20.70 -1.85
CA ARG A 112 1.94 20.51 -0.50
C ARG A 112 2.62 21.37 0.56
N GLN A 113 3.92 21.63 0.44
CA GLN A 113 4.68 22.50 1.33
C GLN A 113 4.34 23.99 1.13
N ALA A 114 4.17 24.43 -0.12
CA ALA A 114 3.74 25.78 -0.43
C ALA A 114 2.30 26.05 0.05
N ASP A 115 1.42 25.06 -0.10
CA ASP A 115 0.01 25.10 0.32
C ASP A 115 -0.22 24.57 1.76
N ALA A 116 0.84 24.51 2.57
CA ALA A 116 0.79 24.13 3.99
C ALA A 116 0.16 25.26 4.83
N GLY A 117 -1.17 25.39 4.75
CA GLY A 117 -1.96 26.23 5.65
C GLY A 117 -2.12 25.61 7.05
N GLU A 118 -3.10 26.09 7.81
CA GLU A 118 -3.40 25.59 9.17
C GLU A 118 -3.80 24.09 9.20
N ARG A 119 -4.25 23.55 8.07
CA ARG A 119 -4.58 22.13 7.90
C ARG A 119 -3.31 21.33 7.65
N GLY A 120 -2.70 20.87 8.74
CA GLY A 120 -1.55 19.97 8.69
C GLY A 120 -1.87 18.64 7.99
N ALA A 121 -0.82 18.00 7.46
CA ALA A 121 -0.90 16.73 6.76
C ALA A 121 0.35 15.88 7.02
N VAL A 122 0.19 14.56 6.90
CA VAL A 122 1.30 13.60 6.93
C VAL A 122 1.17 12.74 5.68
N VAL A 123 2.21 12.72 4.85
CA VAL A 123 2.28 11.91 3.63
C VAL A 123 3.27 10.78 3.88
N LEU A 124 2.79 9.55 3.77
CA LEU A 124 3.60 8.34 3.76
C LEU A 124 3.55 7.75 2.35
N GLU A 125 4.72 7.52 1.77
CA GLU A 125 4.91 6.85 0.48
C GLU A 125 5.59 5.51 0.76
N PHE A 126 5.19 4.42 0.09
CA PHE A 126 5.83 3.12 0.22
C PHE A 126 5.80 2.36 -1.10
N GLY A 127 6.78 1.47 -1.29
CA GLY A 127 6.76 0.51 -2.40
C GLY A 127 5.97 -0.73 -2.01
N ASP A 128 5.04 -1.14 -2.87
CA ASP A 128 4.18 -2.32 -2.70
C ASP A 128 4.96 -3.63 -2.91
N HIS A 129 5.76 -3.74 -3.97
CA HIS A 129 6.61 -4.89 -4.24
C HIS A 129 7.86 -4.54 -5.07
N GLN A 130 8.80 -5.49 -5.20
CA GLN A 130 9.91 -5.40 -6.14
C GLN A 130 9.43 -5.66 -7.58
N SER A 131 9.94 -4.93 -8.56
CA SER A 131 9.65 -5.18 -9.97
C SER A 131 10.38 -6.43 -10.47
N SER A 132 9.78 -7.20 -11.38
CA SER A 132 10.46 -8.30 -12.07
C SER A 132 11.72 -7.85 -12.82
N ALA A 133 11.79 -6.57 -13.22
CA ALA A 133 12.96 -5.97 -13.86
C ALA A 133 14.16 -5.80 -12.91
N THR A 134 13.97 -5.83 -11.58
CA THR A 134 15.10 -5.78 -10.62
C THR A 134 15.70 -7.15 -10.32
N LYS A 135 15.05 -8.24 -10.76
CA LYS A 135 15.45 -9.62 -10.48
C LYS A 135 16.96 -9.88 -10.73
N PRO A 136 17.58 -9.48 -11.86
CA PRO A 136 19.01 -9.73 -12.08
C PRO A 136 19.92 -9.04 -11.04
N PHE A 137 19.53 -7.88 -10.51
CA PHE A 137 20.28 -7.21 -9.44
C PHE A 137 20.08 -7.92 -8.09
N VAL A 138 18.87 -8.41 -7.83
CA VAL A 138 18.57 -9.19 -6.61
C VAL A 138 19.39 -10.48 -6.60
N GLU A 139 19.43 -11.24 -7.70
CA GLU A 139 20.26 -12.44 -7.84
C GLU A 139 21.76 -12.12 -7.71
N ALA A 140 22.24 -11.05 -8.36
CA ALA A 140 23.65 -10.64 -8.28
C ALA A 140 24.11 -10.17 -6.88
N ILE A 141 23.20 -9.64 -6.04
CA ILE A 141 23.53 -9.13 -4.70
C ILE A 141 23.25 -10.16 -3.60
N ALA A 142 22.17 -10.93 -3.71
CA ALA A 142 21.66 -11.80 -2.66
C ALA A 142 21.72 -13.31 -2.99
N GLY A 143 22.16 -13.69 -4.20
CA GLY A 143 22.26 -15.08 -4.65
C GLY A 143 21.03 -15.56 -5.43
N ASP A 144 21.21 -16.64 -6.20
CA ASP A 144 20.15 -17.23 -7.04
C ASP A 144 18.95 -17.77 -6.22
N ASP A 145 19.17 -18.05 -4.93
CA ASP A 145 18.16 -18.50 -3.96
C ASP A 145 17.45 -17.33 -3.22
N ALA A 146 17.70 -16.08 -3.61
CA ALA A 146 17.06 -14.91 -3.01
C ALA A 146 15.53 -14.97 -3.05
N LEU A 147 14.92 -15.50 -4.13
CA LEU A 147 13.48 -15.72 -4.24
C LEU A 147 12.95 -16.88 -3.38
N ALA A 148 13.82 -17.77 -2.91
CA ALA A 148 13.46 -18.85 -2.00
C ALA A 148 13.67 -18.49 -0.51
N THR A 149 14.34 -17.36 -0.23
CA THR A 149 14.76 -16.95 1.12
C THR A 149 13.86 -15.83 1.67
N PRO A 150 13.00 -16.10 2.66
CA PRO A 150 12.18 -15.07 3.31
C PRO A 150 13.04 -13.97 3.93
N GLY A 151 12.71 -12.71 3.65
CA GLY A 151 13.47 -11.55 4.14
C GLY A 151 14.74 -11.22 3.34
N SER A 152 14.99 -11.88 2.21
CA SER A 152 16.01 -11.47 1.24
C SER A 152 15.70 -10.09 0.63
N LEU A 153 16.64 -9.56 -0.17
CA LEU A 153 16.47 -8.31 -0.91
C LEU A 153 15.26 -8.33 -1.87
N ALA A 154 14.82 -9.51 -2.32
CA ALA A 154 13.63 -9.67 -3.18
C ALA A 154 12.33 -9.16 -2.55
N TYR A 155 12.27 -9.12 -1.22
CA TYR A 155 11.08 -8.76 -0.45
C TYR A 155 11.23 -7.43 0.29
N ARG A 156 12.29 -6.66 -0.01
CA ARG A 156 12.55 -5.36 0.62
C ARG A 156 12.18 -4.24 -0.34
N THR A 157 11.15 -3.49 0.00
CA THR A 157 10.82 -2.20 -0.63
C THR A 157 11.30 -1.06 0.26
N PHE A 158 10.67 0.11 0.17
CA PHE A 158 10.98 1.31 0.95
C PHE A 158 9.70 1.91 1.51
N TYR A 159 9.84 2.78 2.51
CA TYR A 159 8.85 3.81 2.81
C TYR A 159 9.55 5.13 3.11
N THR A 160 8.86 6.25 2.87
CA THR A 160 9.28 7.60 3.28
C THR A 160 8.13 8.29 4.00
N LEU A 161 8.46 9.32 4.78
CA LEU A 161 7.47 10.11 5.53
C LEU A 161 7.79 11.60 5.40
N THR A 162 6.77 12.41 5.11
CA THR A 162 6.89 13.88 5.06
C THR A 162 5.71 14.51 5.79
N THR A 163 6.00 15.50 6.64
CA THR A 163 5.01 16.19 7.48
C THR A 163 4.89 17.65 7.10
N PHE A 164 3.67 18.14 6.92
CA PHE A 164 3.34 19.53 6.64
C PHE A 164 2.53 20.07 7.80
N ASN A 165 3.07 21.01 8.59
CA ASN A 165 2.40 21.61 9.77
C ASN A 165 1.77 20.61 10.77
N HIS A 166 2.22 19.35 10.77
CA HIS A 166 1.79 18.30 11.69
C HIS A 166 3.03 17.59 12.25
N PRO A 167 3.66 18.09 13.32
CA PRO A 167 4.81 17.43 13.91
C PRO A 167 4.41 16.08 14.49
N LEU A 168 5.25 15.07 14.28
CA LEU A 168 5.04 13.76 14.87
C LEU A 168 5.14 13.82 16.40
N ARG A 169 4.32 13.01 17.08
CA ARG A 169 4.36 12.81 18.53
C ARG A 169 5.66 12.15 18.98
N HIS A 170 6.17 11.23 18.16
CA HIS A 170 7.49 10.61 18.28
C HIS A 170 7.95 10.17 16.88
N PRO A 171 9.25 9.89 16.68
CA PRO A 171 9.73 9.34 15.41
C PRO A 171 8.99 8.06 15.00
N MET A 172 8.97 7.79 13.70
CA MET A 172 8.67 6.43 13.21
C MET A 172 9.67 5.43 13.82
N PRO A 173 9.25 4.18 14.06
CA PRO A 173 10.14 3.17 14.60
C PRO A 173 11.34 2.93 13.68
N ASP A 174 12.55 3.03 14.24
CA ASP A 174 13.81 2.70 13.56
C ASP A 174 14.02 1.18 13.56
N LEU A 175 13.14 0.48 12.84
CA LEU A 175 13.09 -0.97 12.75
C LEU A 175 13.34 -1.42 11.31
N ALA A 176 14.51 -2.01 11.08
CA ALA A 176 14.88 -2.62 9.80
C ALA A 176 14.94 -4.15 9.95
N PRO A 177 13.98 -4.92 9.40
CA PRO A 177 12.80 -4.52 8.62
C PRO A 177 11.56 -4.22 9.49
N LEU A 178 10.66 -3.42 8.93
CA LEU A 178 9.28 -3.25 9.36
C LEU A 178 8.37 -3.91 8.32
N ASP A 179 7.69 -5.00 8.70
CA ASP A 179 6.72 -5.66 7.81
C ASP A 179 5.52 -4.73 7.54
N ILE A 180 5.04 -4.71 6.28
CA ILE A 180 3.96 -3.82 5.81
C ILE A 180 2.70 -3.85 6.70
N GLY A 181 2.39 -5.01 7.29
CA GLY A 181 1.26 -5.19 8.22
C GLY A 181 1.31 -4.32 9.49
N PHE A 182 2.46 -3.74 9.84
CA PHE A 182 2.63 -2.78 10.93
C PHE A 182 2.72 -1.32 10.49
N LEU A 183 2.81 -1.02 9.18
CA LEU A 183 3.14 0.32 8.68
C LEU A 183 2.06 1.35 9.03
N SER A 184 0.79 1.04 8.75
CA SER A 184 -0.34 1.94 9.04
C SER A 184 -0.49 2.21 10.54
N ALA A 185 -0.36 1.17 11.38
CA ALA A 185 -0.39 1.34 12.84
C ALA A 185 0.77 2.19 13.35
N SER A 186 1.96 2.05 12.75
CA SER A 186 3.13 2.86 13.10
C SER A 186 2.98 4.32 12.70
N LEU A 187 2.33 4.59 11.56
CA LEU A 187 1.96 5.95 11.16
C LEU A 187 0.98 6.59 12.14
N LEU A 188 -0.09 5.89 12.52
CA LEU A 188 -1.08 6.42 13.49
C LEU A 188 -0.44 6.75 14.84
N ASP A 189 0.39 5.83 15.34
CA ASP A 189 1.19 5.94 16.57
C ASP A 189 2.10 7.18 16.55
N ALA A 190 3.00 7.24 15.56
CA ALA A 190 3.96 8.35 15.39
C ALA A 190 3.27 9.70 15.13
N ALA A 191 2.20 9.74 14.35
CA ALA A 191 1.43 10.96 14.10
C ALA A 191 0.54 11.38 15.28
N GLY A 192 0.45 10.57 16.35
CA GLY A 192 -0.37 10.84 17.53
C GLY A 192 -1.89 10.79 17.26
N LEU A 193 -2.31 10.07 16.23
CA LEU A 193 -3.71 9.98 15.83
C LEU A 193 -4.50 9.03 16.75
N PRO A 194 -5.83 9.23 16.90
CA PRO A 194 -6.67 8.31 17.67
C PRO A 194 -6.59 6.89 17.11
N MET A 195 -6.21 5.92 17.96
CA MET A 195 -6.13 4.51 17.60
C MET A 195 -7.31 3.72 18.14
N SER A 196 -7.83 2.80 17.33
CA SER A 196 -8.73 1.75 17.82
C SER A 196 -7.95 0.74 18.69
N PRO A 197 -8.63 -0.05 19.53
CA PRO A 197 -7.97 -1.11 20.29
C PRO A 197 -7.16 -2.08 19.42
N VAL A 198 -7.59 -2.35 18.18
CA VAL A 198 -6.86 -3.22 17.23
C VAL A 198 -5.56 -2.57 16.76
N MET A 199 -5.56 -1.26 16.49
CA MET A 199 -4.34 -0.56 16.08
C MET A 199 -3.35 -0.43 17.24
N ALA A 200 -3.82 -0.13 18.45
CA ALA A 200 -2.97 -0.11 19.65
C ALA A 200 -2.39 -1.50 19.98
N ASP A 201 -3.16 -2.57 19.77
CA ASP A 201 -2.68 -3.95 19.92
C ASP A 201 -1.63 -4.33 18.86
N LEU A 202 -1.80 -3.82 17.64
CA LEU A 202 -0.86 -3.99 16.52
C LEU A 202 0.45 -3.22 16.73
N VAL A 203 0.39 -2.04 17.38
CA VAL A 203 1.57 -1.29 17.87
C VAL A 203 2.34 -2.09 18.92
N ARG A 204 1.68 -2.66 19.95
CA ARG A 204 2.38 -3.52 20.93
C ARG A 204 3.01 -4.73 20.26
N LEU A 205 2.30 -5.37 19.32
CA LEU A 205 2.82 -6.53 18.60
C LEU A 205 4.02 -6.17 17.71
N ARG A 206 4.03 -5.00 17.07
CA ARG A 206 5.18 -4.47 16.32
C ARG A 206 6.42 -4.41 17.22
N ASP A 207 6.28 -3.80 18.40
CA ASP A 207 7.39 -3.59 19.31
C ASP A 207 7.89 -4.91 19.91
N HIS A 208 6.98 -5.81 20.28
CA HIS A 208 7.32 -7.16 20.76
C HIS A 208 8.03 -8.01 19.70
N CYS A 209 7.56 -7.97 18.46
CA CYS A 209 8.12 -8.74 17.35
C CYS A 209 9.29 -8.04 16.63
N GLY A 210 9.76 -6.88 17.12
CA GLY A 210 10.84 -6.12 16.48
C GLY A 210 10.55 -5.76 15.02
N GLY A 211 9.29 -5.43 14.70
CA GLY A 211 8.83 -5.08 13.35
C GLY A 211 8.50 -6.25 12.42
N ARG A 212 8.67 -7.50 12.84
CA ARG A 212 8.49 -8.70 11.98
C ARG A 212 7.21 -9.46 12.32
N PHE A 213 6.15 -9.34 11.52
CA PHE A 213 4.89 -10.02 11.75
C PHE A 213 4.98 -11.51 11.37
N HIS A 214 5.44 -11.82 10.17
CA HIS A 214 5.60 -13.21 9.73
C HIS A 214 6.77 -13.87 10.49
N GLY A 215 7.90 -13.17 10.59
CA GLY A 215 9.12 -13.62 11.25
C GLY A 215 9.14 -13.50 12.78
N CYS A 216 8.03 -13.17 13.44
CA CYS A 216 7.98 -13.06 14.90
C CYS A 216 8.32 -14.40 15.53
N GLN A 217 9.29 -14.40 16.45
CA GLN A 217 9.70 -15.61 17.18
C GLN A 217 8.62 -16.06 18.18
N ASP A 218 7.93 -15.09 18.79
CA ASP A 218 6.78 -15.36 19.66
C ASP A 218 5.50 -15.49 18.83
N ARG A 219 5.26 -16.72 18.36
CA ARG A 219 4.03 -17.05 17.62
C ARG A 219 2.77 -16.94 18.49
N ALA A 220 2.88 -17.10 19.82
CA ALA A 220 1.73 -17.05 20.71
C ALA A 220 1.14 -15.63 20.79
N GLU A 221 1.97 -14.58 20.80
CA GLU A 221 1.49 -13.19 20.75
C GLU A 221 0.84 -12.84 19.39
N VAL A 222 1.37 -13.36 18.28
CA VAL A 222 0.74 -13.21 16.95
C VAL A 222 -0.61 -13.90 16.90
N ASP A 223 -0.70 -15.15 17.37
CA ASP A 223 -1.94 -15.91 17.38
C ASP A 223 -2.96 -15.29 18.35
N ALA A 224 -2.52 -14.73 19.47
CA ALA A 224 -3.38 -13.97 20.39
C ALA A 224 -3.91 -12.68 19.76
N HIS A 225 -3.11 -11.96 18.95
CA HIS A 225 -3.55 -10.81 18.17
C HIS A 225 -4.63 -11.19 17.14
N LEU A 226 -4.39 -12.26 16.38
CA LEU A 226 -5.38 -12.77 15.42
C LEU A 226 -6.65 -13.25 16.12
N ARG A 227 -6.53 -13.94 17.27
CA ARG A 227 -7.68 -14.38 18.07
C ARG A 227 -8.51 -13.20 18.58
N ARG A 228 -7.90 -12.10 19.05
CA ARG A 228 -8.62 -10.88 19.42
C ARG A 228 -9.44 -10.28 18.27
N ARG A 229 -8.96 -10.37 17.01
CA ARG A 229 -9.74 -9.96 15.83
C ARG A 229 -10.92 -10.90 15.55
N VAL A 230 -10.75 -12.21 15.74
CA VAL A 230 -11.83 -13.21 15.60
C VAL A 230 -12.90 -13.00 16.67
N ASP A 231 -12.51 -12.85 17.93
CA ASP A 231 -13.42 -12.69 19.08
C ASP A 231 -14.19 -11.36 19.05
N SER A 232 -13.67 -10.34 18.36
CA SER A 232 -14.36 -9.07 18.11
C SER A 232 -15.21 -9.06 16.83
N GLY A 233 -15.28 -10.17 16.09
CA GLY A 233 -16.02 -10.25 14.83
C GLY A 233 -15.38 -9.47 13.67
N LEU A 234 -14.11 -9.07 13.79
CA LEU A 234 -13.35 -8.33 12.79
C LEU A 234 -12.57 -9.23 11.82
N LEU A 235 -12.54 -10.55 12.06
CA LEU A 235 -11.89 -11.53 11.21
C LEU A 235 -12.66 -12.85 11.20
N HIS A 236 -13.21 -13.22 10.04
CA HIS A 236 -13.87 -14.50 9.83
C HIS A 236 -12.88 -15.46 9.15
N LEU A 237 -12.27 -16.37 9.92
CA LEU A 237 -11.27 -17.31 9.40
C LEU A 237 -11.86 -18.45 8.56
N PHE A 238 -13.18 -18.65 8.63
CA PHE A 238 -13.93 -19.61 7.84
C PHE A 238 -15.29 -18.98 7.49
N PRO A 239 -15.91 -19.32 6.34
CA PRO A 239 -17.33 -19.04 6.16
C PRO A 239 -18.10 -19.69 7.31
N GLU A 240 -19.04 -18.96 7.92
CA GLU A 240 -19.92 -19.55 8.92
C GLU A 240 -20.58 -20.79 8.29
N ALA A 241 -20.42 -21.95 8.94
CA ALA A 241 -20.98 -23.18 8.44
C ALA A 241 -22.50 -23.01 8.34
N VAL A 242 -23.03 -22.99 7.11
CA VAL A 242 -24.46 -22.83 6.85
C VAL A 242 -25.21 -23.80 7.75
N PRO A 243 -26.12 -23.34 8.64
CA PRO A 243 -26.81 -24.24 9.54
C PRO A 243 -27.51 -25.34 8.77
N LEU A 244 -27.30 -26.60 9.15
CA LEU A 244 -27.95 -27.77 8.56
C LEU A 244 -29.46 -27.78 8.89
N ARG A 245 -30.21 -26.85 8.29
CA ARG A 245 -31.66 -26.72 8.32
C ARG A 245 -32.13 -26.42 6.90
N GLY A 246 -32.32 -27.47 6.10
CA GLY A 246 -32.80 -27.31 4.72
C GLY A 246 -32.67 -28.53 3.80
N LEU A 247 -31.87 -29.53 4.17
CA LEU A 247 -31.86 -30.79 3.42
C LEU A 247 -33.16 -31.56 3.66
N ALA A 248 -34.09 -31.44 2.70
CA ALA A 248 -35.26 -32.29 2.63
C ALA A 248 -34.83 -33.76 2.54
N PRO A 249 -35.56 -34.69 3.18
CA PRO A 249 -35.18 -36.11 3.15
C PRO A 249 -35.22 -36.62 1.71
N LEU A 250 -34.14 -37.28 1.29
CA LEU A 250 -34.04 -37.96 0.00
C LEU A 250 -35.20 -38.96 -0.14
N GLN A 251 -36.01 -38.79 -1.19
CA GLN A 251 -37.06 -39.75 -1.51
C GLN A 251 -36.42 -41.09 -1.91
N SER A 252 -36.92 -42.17 -1.32
CA SER A 252 -36.52 -43.53 -1.69
C SER A 252 -36.96 -43.81 -3.12
N VAL A 253 -36.01 -44.16 -3.99
CA VAL A 253 -36.29 -44.66 -5.33
C VAL A 253 -36.67 -46.13 -5.20
N ASP A 254 -37.97 -46.44 -5.33
CA ASP A 254 -38.43 -47.82 -5.42
C ASP A 254 -37.94 -48.45 -6.73
N ALA A 255 -37.36 -49.64 -6.62
CA ALA A 255 -36.86 -50.39 -7.76
C ALA A 255 -37.98 -51.05 -8.58
N ARG A 256 -37.88 -50.97 -9.91
CA ARG A 256 -38.54 -51.83 -10.89
C ARG A 256 -37.60 -52.07 -12.07
#